data_AF-A0A6A2YXZ5-F1
#
_entry.id   AF-A0A6A2YXZ5-F1
#
_cell.length_a   1.000
_cell.length_b   1.000
_cell.length_c   1.000
_cell.angle_alpha   90.00
_cell.angle_beta   90.00
_cell.angle_gamma   90.00
#
_symmetry.space_group_name_H-M   'P 1'
#
loop_
_entity.id
_entity.type
_entity.pdbx_description
1 polymer ?
#
loop_
_entity_poly.entity_id
_entity_poly.type
_entity_poly.pdbx_seq_one_letter_code
_entity_poly.pdbx_strand_id
1 'polypeptide(L)'
;MAKLSNLNAFDIISLSSGLDLSGLFVENEEKKEVQFTSTHTFSATTSKLEDIAQDLKLKVKKHGGVMKMEGFGGGRRGTFAMEAEIFEFTPSFHWWS
;
A
#
# COMPACT_ATOMS: atom_id res chain seq x y z
N MET A 1 1.05 -13.14 14.43
CA MET A 1 1.68 -12.04 13.66
C MET A 1 1.66 -12.44 12.20
N ALA A 2 1.18 -11.57 11.30
CA ALA A 2 1.35 -11.82 9.87
C ALA A 2 2.85 -11.78 9.56
N LYS A 3 3.37 -12.81 8.90
CA LYS A 3 4.77 -12.82 8.43
C LYS A 3 4.86 -11.85 7.26
N LEU A 4 5.61 -10.77 7.42
CA LEU A 4 5.90 -9.87 6.31
C LEU A 4 6.77 -10.61 5.29
N SER A 5 6.47 -10.43 4.01
CA SER A 5 7.33 -10.88 2.91
C SER A 5 8.64 -10.12 2.96
N ASN A 6 9.75 -10.85 2.92
CA ASN A 6 11.06 -10.25 2.82
C ASN A 6 11.32 -9.91 1.34
N LEU A 7 11.67 -8.66 1.03
CA LEU A 7 12.06 -8.25 -0.32
C LEU A 7 13.57 -8.31 -0.46
N ASN A 8 14.03 -9.05 -1.47
CA ASN A 8 15.41 -9.02 -1.90
C ASN A 8 15.64 -7.88 -2.92
N ALA A 9 16.90 -7.67 -3.31
CA ALA A 9 17.28 -6.62 -4.25
C ALA A 9 16.64 -6.75 -5.64
N PHE A 10 16.48 -7.98 -6.16
CA PHE A 10 15.82 -8.22 -7.44
C PHE A 10 14.33 -7.95 -7.37
N ASP A 11 13.68 -8.26 -6.25
CA ASP A 11 12.26 -7.94 -6.04
C ASP A 11 12.08 -6.41 -6.11
N ILE A 12 12.91 -5.63 -5.40
CA ILE A 12 12.85 -4.16 -5.42
C ILE A 12 13.07 -3.60 -6.82
N ILE A 13 14.07 -4.12 -7.56
CA ILE A 13 14.32 -3.70 -8.95
C ILE A 13 13.09 -3.98 -9.82
N SER A 14 12.43 -5.12 -9.63
CA SER A 14 11.24 -5.51 -10.40
C SER A 14 10.03 -4.59 -10.19
N LEU A 15 9.96 -3.87 -9.05
CA LEU A 15 8.90 -2.90 -8.75
C LEU A 15 9.07 -1.55 -9.46
N SER A 16 10.17 -1.35 -10.19
CA SER A 16 10.38 -0.12 -10.96
C SER A 16 9.36 0.02 -12.09
N SER A 17 8.67 1.17 -12.14
CA SER A 17 7.73 1.49 -13.22
C SER A 17 8.38 1.48 -14.62
N GLY A 18 9.70 1.63 -14.72
CA GLY A 18 10.44 1.51 -15.99
C GLY A 18 10.55 0.07 -16.51
N LEU A 19 10.27 -0.94 -15.69
CA LEU A 19 10.22 -2.35 -16.08
C LEU A 19 8.77 -2.85 -16.24
N ASP A 20 7.77 -2.05 -15.84
CA ASP A 20 6.37 -2.37 -16.04
C ASP A 20 5.92 -2.01 -17.46
N LEU A 21 5.60 -3.03 -18.24
CA LEU A 21 5.12 -2.88 -19.62
C LEU A 21 3.60 -2.69 -19.71
N SER A 22 2.87 -2.69 -18.58
CA SER A 22 1.41 -2.55 -18.56
C SER A 22 0.94 -1.26 -19.26
N GLY A 23 1.73 -0.19 -19.16
CA GLY A 23 1.46 1.09 -19.84
C GLY A 23 1.44 1.02 -21.37
N LEU A 24 2.02 -0.01 -22.00
CA LEU A 24 1.92 -0.21 -23.45
C LEU A 24 0.51 -0.67 -23.89
N PHE A 25 -0.29 -1.16 -22.95
CA PHE A 25 -1.59 -1.79 -23.22
C PHE A 25 -2.77 -1.03 -22.59
N VAL A 26 -2.51 0.09 -21.91
CA VAL A 26 -3.54 0.87 -21.20
C VAL A 26 -3.63 2.25 -21.81
N GLU A 27 -4.80 2.61 -22.37
CA GLU A 27 -4.98 3.87 -23.09
C GLU A 27 -5.07 5.11 -22.18
N ASN A 28 -5.44 5.00 -20.89
CA ASN A 28 -5.81 6.18 -20.08
C ASN A 28 -5.79 6.04 -18.53
N GLU A 29 -5.04 5.12 -17.92
CA GLU A 29 -4.97 5.07 -16.44
C GLU A 29 -3.57 5.36 -15.91
N GLU A 30 -3.38 6.55 -15.32
CA GLU A 30 -2.30 6.80 -14.37
C GLU A 30 -2.61 6.03 -13.08
N LYS A 31 -2.19 4.76 -13.00
CA LYS A 31 -2.08 4.09 -11.70
C LYS A 31 -0.97 4.77 -10.91
N LYS A 32 -1.35 5.70 -10.03
CA LYS A 32 -0.44 6.28 -9.03
C LYS A 32 -0.24 5.29 -7.90
N GLU A 33 0.65 4.32 -8.13
CA GLU A 33 1.27 3.61 -7.02
C GLU A 33 2.23 4.55 -6.30
N VAL A 34 2.19 4.56 -4.97
CA VAL A 34 3.03 5.44 -4.14
C VAL A 34 3.88 4.58 -3.24
N GLN A 35 5.16 4.51 -3.56
CA GLN A 35 6.13 3.71 -2.82
C GLN A 35 6.93 4.59 -1.85
N PHE A 36 7.09 4.14 -0.60
CA PHE A 36 7.94 4.82 0.38
C PHE A 36 8.56 3.84 1.39
N THR A 37 9.65 4.26 2.03
CA THR A 37 10.32 3.49 3.09
C THR A 37 10.12 4.13 4.45
N SER A 38 10.11 3.31 5.50
CA SER A 38 9.98 3.76 6.88
C SER A 38 10.80 2.92 7.84
N THR A 39 11.35 3.56 8.88
CA THR A 39 11.98 2.88 10.03
C THR A 39 10.98 2.54 11.13
N HIS A 40 9.72 2.99 11.01
CA HIS A 40 8.67 2.61 11.95
C HIS A 40 8.30 1.14 11.79
N THR A 41 7.93 0.51 12.91
CA THR A 41 7.48 -0.87 12.91
C THR A 41 6.15 -1.01 12.18
N PHE A 42 5.89 -2.17 11.59
CA PHE A 42 4.60 -2.50 11.00
C PHE A 42 3.42 -2.16 11.92
N SER A 43 3.52 -2.50 13.20
CA SER A 43 2.47 -2.23 14.18
C SER A 43 2.20 -0.74 14.34
N ALA A 44 3.23 0.10 14.42
CA ALA A 44 3.09 1.54 14.62
C ALA A 44 2.45 2.21 13.41
N THR A 45 2.94 1.92 12.20
CA THR A 45 2.40 2.52 10.98
C THR A 45 0.98 2.03 10.69
N THR A 46 0.71 0.74 10.88
CA THR A 46 -0.64 0.19 10.67
C THR A 46 -1.64 0.78 11.66
N SER A 47 -1.27 0.92 12.94
CA SER A 47 -2.11 1.60 13.93
C SER A 47 -2.40 3.03 13.50
N LYS A 48 -1.39 3.75 13.00
CA LYS A 48 -1.59 5.13 12.54
C LYS A 48 -2.54 5.22 11.34
N LEU A 49 -2.47 4.28 10.42
CA LEU A 49 -3.39 4.20 9.27
C LEU A 49 -4.81 3.84 9.71
N GLU A 50 -4.97 2.98 10.73
CA GLU A 50 -6.27 2.67 11.31
C GLU A 50 -6.92 3.87 11.98
N ASP A 51 -6.16 4.65 12.75
CA ASP A 51 -6.65 5.90 13.37
C ASP A 51 -7.18 6.86 12.30
N ILE A 52 -6.41 7.06 11.23
CA ILE A 52 -6.81 7.91 10.09
C ILE A 52 -8.06 7.34 9.40
N ALA A 53 -8.11 6.02 9.17
CA ALA A 53 -9.26 5.37 8.56
C ALA A 53 -10.53 5.53 9.40
N GLN A 54 -10.40 5.45 10.74
CA GLN A 54 -11.50 5.67 11.66
C GLN A 54 -12.01 7.12 11.61
N ASP A 55 -11.11 8.10 11.63
CA ASP A 55 -11.44 9.53 11.52
C ASP A 55 -12.18 9.84 10.21
N LEU A 56 -11.79 9.16 9.13
CA LEU A 56 -12.39 9.26 7.80
C LEU A 56 -13.60 8.34 7.58
N LYS A 57 -14.00 7.54 8.58
CA LYS A 57 -15.09 6.55 8.51
C LYS A 57 -14.93 5.53 7.36
N LEU A 58 -13.68 5.15 7.10
CA LEU A 58 -13.34 4.12 6.12
C LEU A 58 -13.45 2.72 6.74
N LYS A 59 -13.85 1.76 5.91
CA LYS A 59 -13.82 0.34 6.25
C LYS A 59 -12.42 -0.21 6.02
N VAL A 60 -11.83 -0.80 7.05
CA VAL A 60 -10.50 -1.43 6.98
C VAL A 60 -10.64 -2.95 6.89
N LYS A 61 -9.86 -3.59 5.99
CA LYS A 61 -9.66 -5.04 5.93
C LYS A 61 -8.15 -5.32 5.91
N LYS A 62 -7.69 -6.31 6.67
CA LYS A 62 -6.28 -6.71 6.72
C LYS A 62 -6.15 -8.19 6.38
N HIS A 63 -5.24 -8.54 5.48
CA HIS A 63 -4.95 -9.92 5.14
C HIS A 63 -3.51 -10.06 4.62
N GLY A 64 -2.72 -10.94 5.23
CA GLY A 64 -1.42 -11.35 4.68
C GLY A 64 -0.40 -10.23 4.44
N GLY A 65 -0.37 -9.16 5.26
CA GLY A 65 0.53 -8.01 5.05
C GLY A 65 -0.07 -6.90 4.17
N VAL A 66 -1.29 -7.10 3.67
CA VAL A 66 -2.04 -6.12 2.89
C VAL A 66 -3.13 -5.48 3.75
N MET A 67 -3.28 -4.17 3.64
CA MET A 67 -4.35 -3.38 4.27
C MET A 67 -5.18 -2.67 3.19
N LYS A 68 -6.48 -3.00 3.12
CA LYS A 68 -7.44 -2.33 2.24
C LYS A 68 -8.30 -1.37 3.03
N MET A 69 -8.46 -0.15 2.53
CA MET A 69 -9.29 0.92 3.08
C MET A 69 -10.30 1.37 2.04
N GLU A 70 -11.59 1.21 2.35
CA GLU A 70 -12.70 1.50 1.43
C GLU A 70 -13.68 2.48 2.08
N GLY A 71 -14.11 3.50 1.34
CA GLY A 71 -15.10 4.48 1.80
C GLY A 71 -16.11 4.82 0.71
N PHE A 72 -17.37 5.02 1.12
CA PHE A 72 -18.38 5.58 0.23
C PHE A 72 -18.44 7.09 0.44
N GLY A 73 -18.02 7.86 -0.57
CA GLY A 73 -18.27 9.29 -0.58
C GLY A 73 -19.77 9.57 -0.76
N GLY A 74 -20.38 10.27 0.19
CA GLY A 74 -21.72 10.82 -0.04
C GLY A 74 -21.68 11.93 -1.09
N GLY A 75 -22.56 11.90 -2.10
CA GLY A 75 -22.72 12.97 -3.09
C GLY A 75 -21.83 12.82 -4.33
N ARG A 76 -21.15 13.91 -4.75
CA ARG A 76 -20.36 13.98 -6.02
C ARG A 76 -18.94 13.39 -5.93
N ARG A 77 -18.47 13.05 -4.72
CA ARG A 77 -17.19 12.37 -4.52
C ARG A 77 -17.48 10.87 -4.56
N GLY A 78 -16.94 10.17 -5.56
CA GLY A 78 -17.18 8.74 -5.76
C GLY A 78 -16.64 7.86 -4.62
N THR A 79 -16.57 6.55 -4.88
CA THR A 79 -15.98 5.57 -3.97
C THR A 79 -14.48 5.84 -3.80
N PHE A 80 -14.01 5.83 -2.55
CA PHE A 80 -12.58 5.83 -2.23
C PHE A 80 -12.15 4.39 -1.94
N ALA A 81 -11.08 3.93 -2.58
CA ALA A 81 -10.44 2.66 -2.29
C ALA A 81 -8.93 2.84 -2.34
N MET A 82 -8.24 2.35 -1.31
CA MET A 82 -6.79 2.30 -1.23
C MET A 82 -6.37 0.94 -0.72
N GLU A 83 -5.31 0.41 -1.29
CA GLU A 83 -4.64 -0.81 -0.87
C GLU A 83 -3.20 -0.43 -0.55
N ALA A 84 -2.74 -0.86 0.62
CA ALA A 84 -1.38 -0.65 1.07
C ALA A 84 -0.76 -2.01 1.38
N GLU A 85 0.37 -2.30 0.76
CA GLU A 85 1.16 -3.50 0.99
C GLU A 85 2.43 -3.15 1.75
N ILE A 86 2.82 -3.99 2.70
CA ILE A 86 4.06 -3.82 3.43
C ILE A 86 5.01 -5.00 3.23
N PHE A 87 6.28 -4.64 3.08
CA PHE A 87 7.38 -5.58 2.97
C PHE A 87 8.53 -5.18 3.88
N GLU A 88 9.37 -6.15 4.22
CA GLU A 88 10.62 -5.92 4.97
C GLU A 88 11.81 -6.20 4.03
N PHE A 89 12.72 -5.25 3.84
CA PHE A 89 13.96 -5.52 3.09
C PHE A 89 15.20 -5.50 3.98
N THR A 90 15.07 -4.98 5.22
CA THR A 90 16.04 -5.15 6.31
C THR A 90 15.29 -5.16 7.66
N PRO A 91 15.89 -5.69 8.75
CA PRO A 91 15.26 -5.73 10.08
C PRO A 91 14.76 -4.39 10.64
N SER A 92 15.29 -3.28 10.12
CA SER A 92 15.00 -1.92 10.61
C SER A 92 14.27 -1.05 9.59
N PHE A 93 14.04 -1.53 8.37
CA PHE A 93 13.40 -0.76 7.30
C PHE A 93 12.29 -1.56 6.61
N HIS A 94 11.15 -0.90 6.52
CA HIS A 94 9.95 -1.42 5.89
C HIS A 94 9.66 -0.62 4.61
N TRP A 95 9.23 -1.32 3.58
CA TRP A 95 8.77 -0.78 2.31
C TRP A 95 7.24 -0.80 2.27
N TRP A 96 6.63 0.29 1.82
CA TRP A 96 5.19 0.45 1.64
C TRP A 96 4.89 0.75 0.18
N SER A 97 3.94 0.03 -0.40
CA SER A 97 3.41 0.18 -1.78
C SER A 97 1.91 0.41 -1.73
#